data_AF-A0A954TT30-F1
#
_entry.id   AF-A0A954TT30-F1
#
_cell.length_a   1.000
_cell.length_b   1.000
_cell.length_c   1.000
_cell.angle_alpha   90.00
_cell.angle_beta   90.00
_cell.angle_gamma   90.00
#
_symmetry.space_group_name_H-M   'P 1'
#
loop_
_entity.id
_entity.type
_entity.pdbx_description
1 polymer ?
#
loop_
_entity_poly.entity_id
_entity_poly.type
_entity_poly.pdbx_seq_one_letter_code
_entity_poly.pdbx_strand_id
1 'polypeptide(L)'
;MSITCGSRANAQDHVLHSFERQQLTDTYYSEGVGTGDLNGDKVPDIVYGPYWFAGPDFAAKHEIYEPVPQNMNGYADNFFSWVYDFNKDGWNDIFVVGFPGTPAYVYENPGKDGKDSHWKKHQVFDWVSNESPELINLVGDEVPELVCTR
;
A
#
# COMPACT_ATOMS: atom_id res chain seq x y z
N MET A 1 29.07 22.52 -58.55
CA MET A 1 27.96 21.56 -58.38
C MET A 1 27.97 21.17 -56.91
N SER A 2 27.06 21.71 -56.10
CA SER A 2 27.02 21.46 -54.65
C SER A 2 25.83 20.55 -54.37
N ILE A 3 26.08 19.38 -53.76
CA ILE A 3 25.04 18.45 -53.32
C ILE A 3 24.82 18.72 -51.84
N THR A 4 23.66 19.26 -51.50
CA THR A 4 23.22 19.40 -50.11
C THR A 4 22.47 18.11 -49.72
N CYS A 5 23.05 17.33 -48.81
CA CYS A 5 22.36 16.20 -48.17
C CYS A 5 21.58 16.73 -46.96
N GLY A 6 20.27 16.86 -47.09
CA GLY A 6 19.38 17.20 -45.98
C GLY A 6 18.91 15.92 -45.28
N SER A 7 19.38 15.66 -44.07
CA SER A 7 18.78 14.65 -43.20
C SER A 7 17.44 15.18 -42.69
N ARG A 8 16.36 14.42 -42.93
CA ARG A 8 15.06 14.66 -42.29
C ARG A 8 15.06 13.94 -40.94
N ALA A 9 14.88 14.69 -39.86
CA ALA A 9 14.50 14.12 -38.58
C ALA A 9 13.00 13.77 -38.64
N ASN A 10 12.65 12.52 -38.36
CA ASN A 10 11.27 12.13 -38.06
C ASN A 10 11.12 12.13 -36.53
N ALA A 11 10.08 12.81 -36.03
CA ALA A 11 9.67 12.69 -34.64
C ALA A 11 9.18 11.25 -34.38
N GLN A 12 9.48 10.68 -33.21
CA GLN A 12 8.89 9.42 -32.78
C GLN A 12 7.37 9.58 -32.63
N ASP A 13 6.62 8.58 -33.09
CA ASP A 13 5.18 8.53 -32.87
C ASP A 13 4.90 8.48 -31.36
N HIS A 14 4.11 9.44 -30.87
CA HIS A 14 3.67 9.43 -29.48
C HIS A 14 2.64 8.32 -29.27
N VAL A 15 2.97 7.33 -28.45
CA VAL A 15 2.02 6.31 -28.00
C VAL A 15 1.10 6.94 -26.95
N LEU A 16 -0.20 7.05 -27.27
CA LEU A 16 -1.19 7.46 -26.29
C LEU A 16 -1.67 6.23 -25.52
N HIS A 17 -1.39 6.19 -24.22
CA HIS A 17 -1.92 5.16 -23.33
C HIS A 17 -3.35 5.52 -22.89
N SER A 18 -4.27 4.57 -22.97
CA SER A 18 -5.60 4.66 -22.36
C SER A 18 -5.65 3.86 -21.08
N PHE A 19 -6.36 4.37 -20.08
CA PHE A 19 -6.55 3.70 -18.79
C PHE A 19 -8.05 3.54 -18.54
N GLU A 20 -8.43 2.37 -18.01
CA GLU A 20 -9.78 2.16 -17.48
C GLU A 20 -9.79 2.54 -15.99
N ARG A 21 -10.82 3.27 -15.57
CA ARG A 21 -11.00 3.65 -14.16
C ARG A 21 -12.00 2.71 -13.50
N GLN A 22 -11.54 1.96 -12.52
CA GLN A 22 -12.38 1.22 -11.58
C GLN A 22 -12.42 1.96 -10.23
N GLN A 23 -13.62 2.15 -9.68
CA GLN A 23 -13.78 2.72 -8.35
C GLN A 23 -14.01 1.58 -7.35
N LEU A 24 -13.14 1.49 -6.34
CA LEU A 24 -13.24 0.45 -5.30
C LEU A 24 -14.08 0.88 -4.10
N THR A 25 -14.06 2.18 -3.79
CA THR A 25 -14.83 2.81 -2.71
C THR A 25 -15.01 4.30 -2.99
N ASP A 26 -16.05 4.91 -2.44
CA ASP A 26 -16.27 6.36 -2.37
C ASP A 26 -16.08 6.93 -0.95
N THR A 27 -15.83 6.04 0.02
CA THR A 27 -15.68 6.41 1.42
C THR A 27 -14.21 6.67 1.77
N TYR A 28 -13.98 7.77 2.46
CA TYR A 28 -12.66 8.19 2.91
C TYR A 28 -12.23 7.42 4.15
N TYR A 29 -11.13 6.66 4.04
CA TYR A 29 -10.63 5.84 5.15
C TYR A 29 -9.14 6.07 5.45
N SER A 30 -8.35 6.48 4.47
CA SER A 30 -6.90 6.62 4.60
C SER A 30 -6.38 7.66 3.62
N GLU A 31 -5.27 8.31 3.98
CA GLU A 31 -4.50 9.18 3.07
C GLU A 31 -3.79 8.39 1.98
N GLY A 32 -3.38 7.16 2.30
CA GLY A 32 -2.50 6.34 1.48
C GLY A 32 -3.11 5.00 1.11
N VAL A 33 -2.37 4.27 0.26
CA VAL A 33 -2.71 2.93 -0.20
C VAL A 33 -1.47 2.05 -0.09
N GLY A 34 -1.66 0.80 0.33
CA GLY A 34 -0.64 -0.24 0.29
C GLY A 34 -0.95 -1.29 -0.76
N THR A 35 0.05 -2.05 -1.18
CA THR A 35 -0.15 -3.21 -2.08
C THR A 35 0.73 -4.37 -1.68
N GLY A 36 0.22 -5.60 -1.79
CA GLY A 36 0.98 -6.83 -1.58
C GLY A 36 0.07 -8.06 -1.60
N ASP A 37 0.64 -9.25 -1.64
CA ASP A 37 -0.12 -10.50 -1.70
C ASP A 37 -0.55 -10.93 -0.29
N LEU A 38 -1.81 -10.69 0.09
CA LEU A 38 -2.34 -11.02 1.42
C LEU A 38 -3.04 -12.38 1.45
N ASN A 39 -3.35 -12.93 0.27
CA ASN A 39 -4.15 -14.14 0.13
C ASN A 39 -3.34 -15.37 -0.34
N GLY A 40 -2.08 -15.17 -0.74
CA GLY A 40 -1.10 -16.18 -1.14
C GLY A 40 -1.22 -16.66 -2.59
N ASP A 41 -1.98 -15.98 -3.43
CA ASP A 41 -2.19 -16.34 -4.84
C ASP A 41 -1.15 -15.74 -5.80
N LYS A 42 -0.19 -14.97 -5.28
CA LYS A 42 0.87 -14.26 -6.02
C LYS A 42 0.34 -13.14 -6.92
N VAL A 43 -0.88 -12.68 -6.70
CA VAL A 43 -1.46 -11.49 -7.30
C VAL A 43 -1.47 -10.38 -6.25
N PRO A 44 -0.99 -9.16 -6.58
CA PRO A 44 -1.04 -8.06 -5.62
C PRO A 44 -2.49 -7.69 -5.26
N ASP A 45 -2.74 -7.62 -3.96
CA ASP A 45 -3.95 -7.06 -3.37
C ASP A 45 -3.74 -5.56 -3.04
N ILE A 46 -4.84 -4.82 -2.86
CA ILE A 46 -4.82 -3.40 -2.45
C ILE A 46 -5.22 -3.28 -0.99
N VAL A 47 -4.48 -2.51 -0.20
CA VAL A 47 -4.83 -2.13 1.18
C VAL A 47 -5.23 -0.67 1.22
N TYR A 48 -6.43 -0.38 1.74
CA TYR A 48 -6.91 0.99 1.92
C TYR A 48 -7.64 1.12 3.25
N GLY A 49 -6.96 1.68 4.25
CA GLY A 49 -7.48 1.84 5.61
C GLY A 49 -7.90 0.50 6.22
N PRO A 50 -9.17 0.34 6.63
CA PRO A 50 -9.68 -0.88 7.26
C PRO A 50 -9.91 -2.05 6.30
N TYR A 51 -9.65 -1.88 4.99
CA TYR A 51 -9.94 -2.91 4.00
C TYR A 51 -8.72 -3.36 3.22
N TRP A 52 -8.77 -4.61 2.77
CA TRP A 52 -8.03 -5.04 1.60
C TRP A 52 -8.96 -5.55 0.48
N PHE A 53 -8.53 -5.39 -0.77
CA PHE A 53 -9.27 -5.77 -1.97
C PHE A 53 -8.47 -6.80 -2.75
N ALA A 54 -9.06 -7.97 -2.98
CA ALA A 54 -8.36 -9.10 -3.61
C ALA A 54 -8.11 -8.84 -5.10
N GLY A 55 -6.88 -8.97 -5.56
CA GLY A 55 -6.54 -8.89 -6.97
C GLY A 55 -7.00 -10.14 -7.75
N PRO A 56 -6.97 -10.09 -9.11
CA PRO A 56 -6.70 -8.94 -9.95
C PRO A 56 -7.95 -8.10 -10.28
N ASP A 57 -9.14 -8.58 -9.92
CA ASP A 57 -10.40 -7.91 -10.26
C ASP A 57 -10.83 -6.86 -9.21
N PHE A 58 -10.26 -6.91 -8.00
CA PHE A 58 -10.55 -6.01 -6.88
C PHE A 58 -12.04 -5.97 -6.50
N ALA A 59 -12.80 -7.02 -6.83
CA ALA A 59 -14.24 -7.09 -6.57
C ALA A 59 -14.54 -7.59 -5.14
N ALA A 60 -13.69 -8.47 -4.60
CA ALA A 60 -13.80 -8.93 -3.23
C ALA A 60 -13.07 -7.97 -2.28
N LYS A 61 -13.77 -7.54 -1.22
CA LYS A 61 -13.25 -6.64 -0.17
C LYS A 61 -13.39 -7.32 1.19
N HIS A 62 -12.36 -7.21 2.01
CA HIS A 62 -12.26 -7.85 3.32
C HIS A 62 -11.85 -6.85 4.39
N GLU A 63 -12.39 -6.99 5.59
CA GLU A 63 -12.06 -6.13 6.73
C GLU A 63 -10.77 -6.60 7.42
N ILE A 64 -9.88 -5.66 7.69
CA ILE A 64 -8.68 -5.82 8.51
C ILE A 64 -9.03 -5.45 9.96
N TYR A 65 -9.79 -4.38 10.14
CA TYR A 65 -10.26 -3.87 11.43
C TYR A 65 -11.57 -3.10 11.24
N GLU A 66 -12.26 -2.78 12.35
CA GLU A 66 -13.54 -2.06 12.34
C GLU A 66 -13.49 -0.82 11.43
N PRO A 67 -14.36 -0.73 10.40
CA PRO A 67 -14.31 0.36 9.43
C PRO A 67 -14.96 1.63 9.97
N VAL A 68 -14.13 2.64 10.25
CA VAL A 68 -14.59 3.98 10.66
C VAL A 68 -14.27 4.99 9.55
N PRO A 69 -15.30 5.56 8.88
CA PRO A 69 -15.10 6.64 7.91
C PRO A 69 -14.40 7.86 8.53
N GLN A 70 -13.51 8.47 7.76
CA GLN A 70 -12.74 9.63 8.17
C GLN A 70 -13.40 10.91 7.65
N ASN A 71 -13.11 12.04 8.31
CA ASN A 71 -13.63 13.34 7.88
C ASN A 71 -12.84 13.85 6.66
N MET A 72 -13.48 13.95 5.50
CA MET A 72 -12.87 14.46 4.26
C MET A 72 -12.29 15.88 4.37
N ASN A 73 -12.73 16.67 5.36
CA ASN A 73 -12.20 18.01 5.60
C ASN A 73 -11.01 18.02 6.58
N GLY A 74 -10.43 16.86 6.90
CA GLY A 74 -9.27 16.72 7.78
C GLY A 74 -8.42 15.51 7.39
N TYR A 75 -7.35 15.30 8.14
CA TYR A 75 -6.47 14.15 7.92
C TYR A 75 -7.09 12.86 8.48
N ALA A 76 -6.91 11.75 7.75
CA ALA A 76 -7.21 10.41 8.23
C ALA A 76 -6.18 9.97 9.29
N ASP A 77 -6.52 8.99 10.11
CA ASP A 77 -5.61 8.41 11.10
C ASP A 77 -4.72 7.27 10.54
N ASN A 78 -4.81 6.98 9.24
CA ASN A 78 -4.00 6.01 8.52
C ASN A 78 -3.32 6.68 7.31
N PHE A 79 -2.00 6.79 7.34
CA PHE A 79 -1.20 7.48 6.31
C PHE A 79 -0.47 6.52 5.36
N PHE A 80 0.17 5.49 5.91
CA PHE A 80 0.98 4.55 5.14
C PHE A 80 0.66 3.11 5.56
N SER A 81 0.66 2.21 4.58
CA SER A 81 0.44 0.78 4.78
C SER A 81 1.43 0.00 3.94
N TRP A 82 2.22 -0.87 4.56
CA TRP A 82 3.13 -1.80 3.87
C TRP A 82 2.75 -3.24 4.17
N VAL A 83 2.99 -4.10 3.20
CA VAL A 83 2.68 -5.53 3.27
C VAL A 83 3.98 -6.32 3.37
N TYR A 84 4.13 -7.11 4.44
CA TYR A 84 5.32 -7.93 4.70
C TYR A 84 5.00 -9.02 5.74
N ASP A 85 5.65 -10.18 5.64
CA ASP A 85 5.53 -11.27 6.61
C ASP A 85 6.42 -11.00 7.86
N PHE A 86 5.86 -10.31 8.85
CA PHE A 86 6.63 -9.89 10.04
C PHE A 86 6.87 -11.03 11.02
N ASN A 87 5.95 -12.00 11.08
CA ASN A 87 6.01 -13.12 12.01
C ASN A 87 6.65 -14.40 11.40
N LYS A 88 6.92 -14.41 10.08
CA LYS A 88 7.49 -15.51 9.30
C LYS A 88 6.61 -16.75 9.23
N ASP A 89 5.28 -16.57 9.23
CA ASP A 89 4.32 -17.68 9.15
C ASP A 89 3.89 -18.03 7.71
N GLY A 90 4.36 -17.26 6.72
CA GLY A 90 4.04 -17.44 5.31
C GLY A 90 2.81 -16.66 4.85
N TRP A 91 2.18 -15.88 5.72
CA TRP A 91 1.13 -14.91 5.39
C TRP A 91 1.66 -13.50 5.57
N ASN A 92 1.50 -12.65 4.56
CA ASN A 92 1.90 -11.27 4.72
C ASN A 92 0.93 -10.53 5.65
N ASP A 93 1.50 -9.79 6.59
CA ASP A 93 0.83 -8.88 7.51
C ASP A 93 0.76 -7.47 6.93
N ILE A 94 0.11 -6.55 7.65
CA ILE A 94 0.04 -5.13 7.26
C ILE A 94 0.65 -4.26 8.36
N PHE A 95 1.71 -3.53 8.03
CA PHE A 95 2.27 -2.49 8.88
C PHE A 95 1.68 -1.13 8.52
N VAL A 96 1.04 -0.49 9.50
CA VAL A 96 0.35 0.80 9.36
C VAL A 96 1.06 1.87 10.17
N VAL A 97 1.36 2.99 9.51
CA VAL A 97 1.74 4.25 10.16
C VAL A 97 0.59 5.24 10.00
N GLY A 98 0.13 5.76 11.14
CA GLY A 98 -0.98 6.70 11.21
C GLY A 98 -0.55 8.16 11.08
N PHE A 99 -1.37 9.05 11.62
CA PHE A 99 -1.08 10.49 11.68
C PHE A 99 0.31 10.74 12.33
N PRO A 100 1.12 11.69 11.81
CA PRO A 100 2.43 11.98 12.37
C PRO A 100 2.41 12.21 13.90
N GLY A 101 3.31 11.53 14.61
CA GLY A 101 3.39 11.55 16.07
C GLY A 101 2.49 10.53 16.78
N THR A 102 1.78 9.66 16.05
CA THR A 102 0.98 8.56 16.62
C THR A 102 1.71 7.22 16.53
N PRO A 103 1.35 6.22 17.39
CA PRO A 103 1.96 4.90 17.34
C PRO A 103 1.75 4.20 15.99
N ALA A 104 2.68 3.31 15.66
CA ALA A 104 2.59 2.46 14.47
C ALA A 104 2.25 1.03 14.86
N TYR A 105 1.51 0.34 13.99
CA TYR A 105 0.89 -0.94 14.29
C TYR A 105 1.11 -1.97 13.20
N VAL A 106 1.35 -3.22 13.58
CA VAL A 106 1.21 -4.37 12.69
C VAL A 106 -0.15 -5.01 12.94
N TYR A 107 -0.89 -5.24 11.86
CA TYR A 107 -2.08 -6.09 11.85
C TYR A 107 -1.66 -7.47 11.34
N GLU A 108 -1.75 -8.47 12.21
CA GLU A 108 -1.35 -9.86 11.95
C GLU A 108 -2.43 -10.57 11.12
N ASN A 109 -2.04 -11.07 9.95
CA ASN A 109 -2.93 -11.78 9.04
C ASN A 109 -3.32 -13.13 9.65
N PRO A 110 -4.61 -13.44 9.82
CA PRO A 110 -5.03 -14.67 10.47
C PRO A 110 -4.97 -15.90 9.54
N GLY A 111 -4.48 -15.73 8.30
CA GLY A 111 -4.36 -16.78 7.30
C GLY A 111 -5.72 -17.24 6.74
N LYS A 112 -5.73 -18.43 6.13
CA LYS A 112 -6.93 -18.98 5.43
C LYS A 112 -8.18 -19.07 6.29
N ASP A 113 -8.02 -19.40 7.56
CA ASP A 113 -9.15 -19.75 8.43
C ASP A 113 -9.77 -18.53 9.15
N GLY A 114 -9.14 -17.35 9.04
CA GLY A 114 -9.58 -16.12 9.72
C GLY A 114 -10.07 -15.00 8.82
N LYS A 115 -10.40 -15.27 7.55
CA LYS A 115 -10.78 -14.25 6.56
C LYS A 115 -11.97 -13.36 6.96
N ASP A 116 -12.82 -13.83 7.87
CA ASP A 116 -14.01 -13.10 8.36
C ASP A 116 -13.80 -12.46 9.74
N SER A 117 -12.58 -12.47 10.27
CA SER A 117 -12.24 -11.88 11.58
C SER A 117 -11.36 -10.65 11.42
N HIS A 118 -11.52 -9.67 12.30
CA HIS A 118 -10.56 -8.58 12.40
C HIS A 118 -9.20 -9.09 12.86
N TRP A 119 -8.17 -8.51 12.29
CA TRP A 119 -6.78 -8.92 12.45
C TRP A 119 -6.28 -8.49 13.81
N LYS A 120 -5.38 -9.31 14.37
CA LYS A 120 -4.80 -9.01 15.67
C LYS A 120 -3.84 -7.83 15.55
N LYS A 121 -4.08 -6.78 16.33
CA LYS A 121 -3.32 -5.53 16.29
C LYS A 121 -2.19 -5.54 17.31
N HIS A 122 -0.98 -5.23 16.85
CA HIS A 122 0.24 -5.10 17.66
C HIS A 122 0.80 -3.69 17.53
N GLN A 123 1.03 -3.00 18.65
CA GLN A 123 1.82 -1.78 18.63
C GLN A 123 3.29 -2.16 18.53
N VAL A 124 3.97 -1.70 17.47
CA VAL A 124 5.38 -2.02 17.22
C VAL A 124 6.29 -0.79 17.37
N PHE A 125 5.70 0.41 17.40
CA PHE A 125 6.43 1.65 17.56
C PHE A 125 5.58 2.69 18.30
N ASP A 126 6.19 3.46 19.20
CA ASP A 126 5.45 4.40 20.05
C ASP A 126 4.98 5.66 19.30
N TRP A 127 5.77 6.14 18.33
CA TRP A 127 5.36 7.18 17.39
C TRP A 127 6.22 7.21 16.13
N VAL A 128 5.67 7.65 14.99
CA VAL A 128 6.43 7.96 13.75
C VAL A 128 6.10 9.39 13.31
N SER A 129 7.10 10.25 13.07
CA SER A 129 6.91 11.72 13.07
C SER A 129 7.06 12.42 11.70
N ASN A 130 7.70 11.80 10.70
CA ASN A 130 7.75 12.39 9.34
C ASN A 130 6.55 11.97 8.48
N GLU A 131 6.18 12.82 7.52
CA GLU A 131 5.11 12.59 6.53
C GLU A 131 5.59 11.79 5.29
N SER A 132 6.77 11.18 5.36
CA SER A 132 7.27 10.29 4.29
C SER A 132 8.21 9.22 4.86
N PRO A 133 7.74 8.42 5.84
CA PRO A 133 8.46 7.23 6.27
C PRO A 133 8.49 6.20 5.12
N GLU A 134 9.53 5.37 5.09
CA GLU A 134 9.68 4.32 4.10
C GLU A 134 10.03 3.00 4.78
N LEU A 135 9.39 1.90 4.36
CA LEU A 135 9.79 0.56 4.76
C LEU A 135 10.64 -0.06 3.63
N ILE A 136 11.95 -0.12 3.83
CA ILE A 136 12.90 -0.51 2.78
C ILE A 136 14.05 -1.32 3.37
N ASN A 137 14.52 -2.31 2.61
CA ASN A 137 15.76 -3.02 2.91
C ASN A 137 16.95 -2.08 2.71
N LEU A 138 17.48 -1.55 3.81
CA LEU A 138 18.57 -0.58 3.80
C LEU A 138 19.93 -1.25 3.95
N VAL A 139 19.99 -2.37 4.67
CA VAL A 139 21.24 -3.04 5.05
C VAL A 139 21.61 -4.22 4.14
N GLY A 140 20.72 -4.60 3.22
CA GLY A 140 20.95 -5.64 2.21
C GLY A 140 20.69 -7.07 2.70
N ASP A 141 19.90 -7.25 3.76
CA ASP A 141 19.42 -8.58 4.19
C ASP A 141 17.99 -8.84 3.64
N GLU A 142 17.26 -9.85 4.13
CA GLU A 142 15.89 -10.12 3.65
C GLU A 142 14.82 -9.38 4.48
N VAL A 143 15.22 -8.55 5.45
CA VAL A 143 14.33 -7.84 6.37
C VAL A 143 14.34 -6.35 6.01
N PRO A 144 13.17 -5.71 5.85
CA PRO A 144 13.13 -4.28 5.63
C PRO A 144 13.21 -3.49 6.93
N GLU A 145 13.83 -2.31 6.87
CA GLU A 145 13.87 -1.33 7.95
C GLU A 145 12.86 -0.21 7.73
N LEU A 146 12.23 0.26 8.81
CA LEU A 146 11.52 1.52 8.79
C LEU A 146 12.51 2.67 8.87
N VAL A 147 12.60 3.46 7.80
CA VAL A 147 13.33 4.72 7.74
C VAL A 147 12.38 5.85 8.07
N CYS A 148 12.51 6.42 9.27
CA CYS A 148 11.63 7.49 9.74
C CYS A 148 12.33 8.45 10.71
N THR A 149 11.72 9.61 10.96
CA THR A 149 12.10 10.46 12.09
C THR A 149 11.22 10.14 13.30
N ARG A 150 11.85 10.11 14.47
CA ARG A 150 11.19 10.02 15.76
C ARG A 150 11.04 11.43 16.32
#